data_AF-A0A4Y2EZT5-F1
#
_entry.id   AF-A0A4Y2EZT5-F1
#
_cell.length_a   1.000
_cell.length_b   1.000
_cell.length_c   1.000
_cell.angle_alpha   90.00
_cell.angle_beta   90.00
_cell.angle_gamma   90.00
#
_symmetry.space_group_name_H-M   'P 1'
#
loop_
_entity.id
_entity.type
_entity.pdbx_description
1 polymer ?
#
loop_
_entity_poly.entity_id
_entity_poly.type
_entity_poly.pdbx_seq_one_letter_code
_entity_poly.pdbx_strand_id
1 'polypeptide(L)'
;MDLSKEKIERKLQDMCIKELNGLSKYKLIYMDDDSFDLRPTDTGRLMARYYLAFETMKSFSTLTGNENLPELLALVSSCKEFEDIQLRVNEKKILNDLNKSKTTSIRFPLPGKIKTRAMKINCLIQATFGCLPITEPTFNQDIAKIFRSGIRVTQCLAEYLRFDTKGFSVLYNAIVLGKCFKARLWENSKHVSRQLDKIGVTLSTVFVNAGITSFESLANTNPRELELILNRNPPFGSILVDSVKHLPQYEIEAEQVSRFLCSVI
;
A
#
# COMPACT_ATOMS: atom_id res chain seq x y z
N MET A 1 15.60 -12.13 45.35
CA MET A 1 15.17 -13.28 44.53
C MET A 1 16.36 -13.62 43.65
N ASP A 2 17.19 -14.57 44.07
CA ASP A 2 18.51 -14.80 43.49
C ASP A 2 18.37 -15.62 42.19
N LEU A 3 18.56 -14.97 41.05
CA LEU A 3 18.40 -15.56 39.73
C LEU A 3 19.71 -16.28 39.39
N SER A 4 19.84 -17.53 39.83
CA SER A 4 21.05 -18.33 39.53
C SER A 4 21.32 -18.37 38.02
N LYS A 5 22.59 -18.36 37.63
CA LYS A 5 23.02 -18.35 36.21
C LYS A 5 22.26 -19.38 35.36
N GLU A 6 22.11 -20.60 35.86
CA GLU A 6 21.37 -21.69 35.20
C GLU A 6 19.88 -21.40 34.99
N LYS A 7 19.24 -20.64 35.89
CA LYS A 7 17.84 -20.22 35.73
C LYS A 7 17.72 -19.13 34.66
N ILE A 8 18.74 -18.26 34.54
CA ILE A 8 18.78 -17.25 33.48
C ILE A 8 18.93 -17.94 32.12
N GLU A 9 19.91 -18.84 31.99
CA GLU A 9 20.19 -19.56 30.76
C GLU A 9 18.99 -20.37 30.28
N ARG A 10 18.35 -21.13 31.17
CA ARG A 10 17.09 -21.84 30.84
C ARG A 10 16.00 -20.88 30.36
N LYS A 11 15.78 -19.78 31.07
CA LYS A 11 14.75 -18.81 30.69
C LYS A 11 15.02 -18.15 29.34
N LEU A 12 16.29 -17.85 29.02
CA LEU A 12 16.69 -17.34 27.71
C LEU A 12 16.45 -18.39 26.61
N GLN A 13 16.83 -19.64 26.86
CA GLN A 13 16.61 -20.75 25.93
C GLN A 13 15.11 -20.95 25.66
N ASP A 14 14.27 -20.97 26.69
CA ASP A 14 12.82 -21.10 26.56
C ASP A 14 12.21 -19.97 25.72
N MET A 15 12.69 -18.73 25.91
CA MET A 15 12.26 -17.60 25.09
C MET A 15 12.68 -17.76 23.62
N CYS A 16 13.94 -18.14 23.36
CA CYS A 16 14.41 -18.38 22.00
C CYS A 16 13.63 -19.49 21.29
N ILE A 17 13.41 -20.62 21.95
CA ILE A 17 12.64 -21.74 21.39
C ILE A 17 11.20 -21.33 21.10
N LYS A 18 10.56 -20.57 22.00
CA LYS A 18 9.21 -20.06 21.79
C LYS A 18 9.12 -19.18 20.55
N GLU A 19 10.03 -18.23 20.37
CA GLU A 19 10.03 -17.31 19.22
C GLU A 19 10.37 -18.05 17.92
N LEU A 20 11.34 -18.97 17.93
CA LEU A 20 11.69 -19.79 16.77
C LEU A 20 10.52 -20.69 16.33
N ASN A 21 9.84 -21.34 17.28
CA ASN A 21 8.61 -22.10 17.00
C ASN A 21 7.52 -21.21 16.41
N GLY A 22 7.42 -19.96 16.88
CA GLY A 22 6.53 -18.95 16.29
C GLY A 22 6.86 -18.66 14.83
N LEU A 23 8.12 -18.39 14.52
CA LEU A 23 8.59 -18.13 13.15
C LEU A 23 8.39 -19.35 12.24
N SER A 24 8.72 -20.55 12.72
CA SER A 24 8.55 -21.81 11.99
C SER A 24 7.09 -22.09 11.66
N LYS A 25 6.18 -21.91 12.65
CA LYS A 25 4.73 -22.09 12.46
C LYS A 25 4.15 -21.26 11.31
N TYR A 26 4.66 -20.05 11.11
CA TYR A 26 4.23 -19.16 10.02
C TYR A 26 5.13 -19.24 8.78
N LYS A 27 5.93 -20.31 8.67
CA LYS A 27 6.81 -20.60 7.54
C LYS A 27 7.79 -19.47 7.23
N LEU A 28 8.25 -18.74 8.25
CA LEU A 28 9.25 -17.67 8.11
C LEU A 28 10.69 -18.19 8.24
N ILE A 29 10.87 -19.32 8.91
CA ILE A 29 12.12 -20.06 8.97
C ILE A 29 11.84 -21.55 8.74
N TYR A 30 12.83 -22.25 8.22
CA TYR A 30 12.98 -23.68 8.39
C TYR A 30 13.78 -23.94 9.66
N MET A 31 13.31 -24.88 10.46
CA MET A 31 13.95 -25.37 11.66
C MET A 31 13.97 -26.88 11.56
N ASP A 32 15.17 -27.46 11.54
CA ASP A 32 15.33 -28.91 11.60
C ASP A 32 15.31 -29.36 13.07
N ASP A 33 14.39 -30.27 13.40
CA ASP A 33 14.16 -30.72 14.77
C ASP A 33 15.34 -31.53 15.32
N ASP A 34 16.14 -32.15 14.44
CA ASP A 34 17.25 -33.04 14.83
C ASP A 34 18.63 -32.34 14.83
N SER A 35 18.89 -31.44 13.87
CA SER A 35 20.21 -30.81 13.71
C SER A 35 20.32 -29.38 14.25
N PHE A 36 19.22 -28.79 14.75
CA PHE A 36 19.12 -27.36 15.10
C PHE A 36 19.55 -26.40 13.96
N ASP A 37 19.54 -26.87 12.71
CA ASP A 37 19.83 -26.01 11.57
C ASP A 37 18.66 -25.04 11.31
N LEU A 38 19.01 -23.75 11.19
CA LEU A 38 18.04 -22.66 11.01
C LEU A 38 18.30 -21.98 9.68
N ARG A 39 17.29 -21.99 8.81
CA ARG A 39 17.39 -21.36 7.49
C ARG A 39 16.22 -20.42 7.26
N PRO A 40 16.43 -19.19 6.75
CA PRO A 40 15.33 -18.31 6.42
C PRO A 40 14.56 -18.84 5.21
N THR A 41 13.23 -18.72 5.22
CA THR A 41 12.39 -18.91 4.02
C THR A 41 12.37 -17.64 3.18
N ASP A 42 11.77 -17.68 1.99
CA ASP A 42 11.55 -16.47 1.18
C ASP A 42 10.67 -15.45 1.91
N THR A 43 9.61 -15.90 2.58
CA THR A 43 8.73 -15.03 3.37
C THR A 43 9.43 -14.45 4.59
N GLY A 44 10.33 -15.20 5.24
CA GLY A 44 11.20 -14.69 6.29
C GLY A 44 12.20 -13.64 5.79
N ARG A 45 12.81 -13.86 4.63
CA ARG A 45 13.66 -12.88 3.96
C ARG A 45 12.89 -11.59 3.64
N LEU A 46 11.64 -11.71 3.17
CA LEU A 46 10.78 -10.56 2.93
C LEU A 46 10.49 -9.77 4.20
N MET A 47 10.11 -10.45 5.29
CA MET A 47 9.85 -9.83 6.59
C MET A 47 11.06 -8.98 7.03
N ALA A 48 12.27 -9.55 6.96
CA ALA A 48 13.50 -8.85 7.32
C ALA A 48 13.82 -7.69 6.37
N ARG A 49 13.76 -7.90 5.06
CA ARG A 49 14.04 -6.90 4.02
C ARG A 49 13.12 -5.68 4.12
N TYR A 50 11.85 -5.91 4.41
CA TYR A 50 10.83 -4.86 4.54
C TYR A 50 10.63 -4.39 5.98
N TYR A 51 11.41 -4.87 6.93
CA TYR A 51 11.31 -4.55 8.36
C TYR A 51 9.87 -4.63 8.88
N LEU A 52 9.16 -5.70 8.55
CA LEU A 52 7.79 -5.91 9.01
C LEU A 52 7.74 -6.64 10.34
N ALA A 53 6.73 -6.33 11.14
CA ALA A 53 6.46 -7.03 12.37
C ALA A 53 5.94 -8.45 12.10
N PHE A 54 6.26 -9.38 12.99
CA PHE A 54 5.79 -10.78 12.91
C PHE A 54 4.26 -10.87 12.85
N GLU A 55 3.54 -10.05 13.63
CA GLU A 55 2.07 -10.01 13.62
C GLU A 55 1.48 -9.58 12.27
N THR A 56 2.20 -8.73 11.52
CA THR A 56 1.80 -8.34 10.16
C THR A 56 1.97 -9.50 9.19
N MET A 57 3.09 -10.23 9.26
CA MET A 57 3.30 -11.44 8.44
C MET A 57 2.28 -12.53 8.74
N LYS A 58 1.93 -12.72 10.01
CA LYS A 58 0.82 -13.60 10.42
C LYS A 58 -0.51 -13.17 9.80
N SER A 59 -0.78 -11.87 9.73
CA SER A 59 -1.99 -11.35 9.05
C SER A 59 -1.98 -11.68 7.56
N PHE A 60 -0.83 -11.62 6.88
CA PHE A 60 -0.75 -12.03 5.47
C PHE A 60 -1.05 -13.51 5.26
N SER A 61 -0.65 -14.37 6.22
CA SER A 61 -0.91 -15.81 6.13
C SER A 61 -2.41 -16.17 6.13
N THR A 62 -3.29 -15.28 6.61
CA THR A 62 -4.74 -15.51 6.66
C THR A 62 -5.45 -15.26 5.32
N LEU A 63 -4.74 -14.72 4.31
CA LEU A 63 -5.29 -14.53 2.98
C LEU A 63 -5.64 -15.88 2.34
N THR A 64 -6.74 -15.91 1.60
CA THR A 64 -7.34 -17.08 0.96
C THR A 64 -7.08 -17.15 -0.54
N GLY A 65 -6.73 -16.04 -1.18
CA GLY A 65 -6.42 -15.98 -2.62
C GLY A 65 -7.42 -15.21 -3.48
N ASN A 66 -8.58 -14.87 -2.91
CA ASN A 66 -9.69 -14.23 -3.61
C ASN A 66 -9.95 -12.79 -3.15
N GLU A 67 -9.07 -12.24 -2.31
CA GLU A 67 -9.30 -10.94 -1.70
C GLU A 67 -9.32 -9.81 -2.73
N ASN A 68 -10.32 -8.96 -2.60
CA ASN A 68 -10.50 -7.77 -3.41
C ASN A 68 -9.78 -6.55 -2.79
N LEU A 69 -9.78 -5.43 -3.52
CA LEU A 69 -9.10 -4.21 -3.10
C LEU A 69 -9.54 -3.67 -1.71
N PRO A 70 -10.84 -3.56 -1.36
CA PRO A 70 -11.24 -3.12 -0.02
C PRO A 70 -10.87 -4.10 1.09
N GLU A 71 -10.87 -5.41 0.84
CA GLU A 71 -10.41 -6.42 1.80
C GLU A 71 -8.90 -6.30 2.08
N LEU A 72 -8.08 -6.17 1.03
CA LEU A 72 -6.65 -5.93 1.19
C LEU A 72 -6.37 -4.59 1.88
N LEU A 73 -7.15 -3.55 1.59
CA LEU A 73 -7.03 -2.27 2.27
C LEU A 73 -7.39 -2.38 3.76
N ALA A 74 -8.42 -3.16 4.10
CA ALA A 74 -8.78 -3.42 5.49
C ALA A 74 -7.68 -4.19 6.23
N LEU A 75 -7.08 -5.19 5.59
CA LEU A 75 -5.93 -5.93 6.10
C LEU A 75 -4.72 -5.00 6.33
N VAL A 76 -4.34 -4.20 5.32
CA VAL A 76 -3.21 -3.27 5.47
C VAL A 76 -3.47 -2.28 6.60
N SER A 77 -4.69 -1.76 6.71
CA SER A 77 -5.04 -0.79 7.74
C SER A 77 -5.01 -1.35 9.17
N SER A 78 -5.01 -2.68 9.34
CA SER A 78 -4.92 -3.34 10.64
C SER A 78 -3.50 -3.74 11.04
N CYS A 79 -2.53 -3.61 10.12
CA CYS A 79 -1.15 -4.02 10.34
C CYS A 79 -0.48 -3.33 11.54
N LYS A 80 0.47 -4.04 12.16
CA LYS A 80 1.15 -3.64 13.40
C LYS A 80 2.01 -2.39 13.22
N GLU A 81 2.47 -2.12 12.00
CA GLU A 81 3.30 -0.95 11.64
C GLU A 81 2.58 0.39 11.87
N PHE A 82 1.26 0.35 12.08
CA PHE A 82 0.45 1.53 12.36
C PHE A 82 0.01 1.63 13.82
N GLU A 83 0.56 0.82 14.72
CA GLU A 83 0.10 0.71 16.10
C GLU A 83 0.11 2.04 16.87
N ASP A 84 1.11 2.88 16.63
CA ASP A 84 1.29 4.18 17.27
C ASP A 84 0.27 5.24 16.85
N ILE A 85 -0.53 4.97 15.81
CA ILE A 85 -1.58 5.89 15.36
C ILE A 85 -2.79 5.73 16.27
N GLN A 86 -3.20 6.82 16.90
CA GLN A 86 -4.35 6.82 17.82
C GLN A 86 -5.56 7.49 17.19
N LEU A 87 -6.75 6.93 17.44
CA LEU A 87 -8.02 7.59 17.10
C LEU A 87 -8.43 8.51 18.25
N ARG A 88 -8.42 9.82 17.99
CA ARG A 88 -8.78 10.83 19.00
C ARG A 88 -10.27 11.15 18.93
N VAL A 89 -10.85 11.64 20.02
CA VAL A 89 -12.31 11.89 20.12
C VAL A 89 -12.76 12.99 19.16
N ASN A 90 -12.00 14.09 19.09
CA ASN A 90 -12.27 15.24 18.22
C ASN A 90 -12.19 14.91 16.72
N GLU A 91 -11.44 13.88 16.35
CA GLU A 91 -11.27 13.43 14.95
C GLU A 91 -12.49 12.64 14.44
N LYS A 92 -13.27 12.02 15.33
CA LYS A 92 -14.35 11.10 14.94
C LYS A 92 -15.40 11.75 14.06
N LYS A 93 -15.77 13.01 14.32
CA LYS A 93 -16.80 13.70 13.52
C LYS A 93 -16.36 13.79 12.06
N ILE A 94 -15.17 14.34 11.84
CA ILE A 94 -14.60 14.58 10.51
C ILE A 94 -14.39 13.27 9.75
N LEU A 95 -13.89 12.23 10.43
CA LEU A 95 -13.74 10.90 9.85
C LEU A 95 -15.10 10.30 9.43
N ASN A 96 -16.15 10.46 10.26
CA ASN A 96 -17.48 9.98 9.91
C ASN A 96 -18.12 10.77 8.77
N ASP A 97 -17.80 12.06 8.64
CA ASP A 97 -18.24 12.89 7.51
C ASP A 97 -17.59 12.39 6.21
N LEU A 98 -16.28 12.09 6.22
CA LEU A 98 -15.59 11.43 5.10
C LEU A 98 -16.17 10.05 4.77
N ASN A 99 -16.68 9.33 5.76
CA ASN A 99 -17.25 7.99 5.57
C ASN A 99 -18.66 7.99 4.96
N LYS A 100 -19.46 9.05 5.18
CA LYS A 100 -20.90 9.07 4.86
C LYS A 100 -21.39 10.27 4.05
N SER A 101 -20.51 11.18 3.65
CA SER A 101 -20.90 12.35 2.84
C SER A 101 -21.49 11.94 1.49
N LYS A 102 -22.58 12.61 1.09
CA LYS A 102 -23.25 12.40 -0.21
C LYS A 102 -22.46 12.95 -1.40
N THR A 103 -21.55 13.88 -1.16
CA THR A 103 -20.84 14.64 -2.22
C THR A 103 -19.35 14.33 -2.26
N THR A 104 -18.74 14.00 -1.11
CA THR A 104 -17.29 13.85 -0.98
C THR A 104 -17.00 12.77 0.06
N SER A 105 -17.25 11.51 -0.31
CA SER A 105 -17.00 10.35 0.55
C SER A 105 -15.90 9.45 0.00
N ILE A 106 -15.34 8.66 0.91
CA ILE A 106 -14.40 7.59 0.56
C ILE A 106 -15.07 6.54 -0.37
N ARG A 107 -14.28 5.95 -1.26
CA ARG A 107 -14.77 5.01 -2.30
C ARG A 107 -15.44 3.76 -1.72
N PHE A 108 -14.91 3.25 -0.62
CA PHE A 108 -15.36 2.05 0.08
C PHE A 108 -15.81 2.43 1.50
N PRO A 109 -17.10 2.74 1.70
CA PRO A 109 -17.62 3.12 3.01
C PRO A 109 -17.39 2.03 4.06
N LEU A 110 -16.90 2.46 5.23
CA LEU A 110 -16.68 1.60 6.38
C LEU A 110 -18.01 1.35 7.13
N PRO A 111 -18.23 0.14 7.66
CA PRO A 111 -19.47 -0.19 8.35
C PRO A 111 -19.63 0.65 9.62
N GLY A 112 -20.80 1.29 9.75
CA GLY A 112 -21.18 2.03 10.96
C GLY A 112 -20.41 3.35 11.17
N LYS A 113 -20.09 3.64 12.43
CA LYS A 113 -19.30 4.82 12.82
C LYS A 113 -17.84 4.42 13.01
N ILE A 114 -16.91 5.31 12.67
CA ILE A 114 -15.48 5.09 12.89
C ILE A 114 -15.17 5.06 14.39
N LYS A 115 -14.72 3.90 14.86
CA LYS A 115 -14.50 3.58 16.28
C LYS A 115 -13.13 3.00 16.58
N THR A 116 -12.43 2.47 15.58
CA THR A 116 -11.14 1.80 15.77
C THR A 116 -10.01 2.51 15.04
N ARG A 117 -8.77 2.25 15.48
CA ARG A 117 -7.56 2.70 14.80
C ARG A 117 -7.53 2.28 13.33
N ALA A 118 -7.83 1.00 13.05
CA ALA A 118 -7.83 0.47 11.70
C ALA A 118 -8.85 1.19 10.79
N MET A 119 -10.04 1.52 11.32
CA MET A 119 -11.03 2.31 10.58
C MET A 119 -10.53 3.73 10.27
N LYS A 120 -9.85 4.39 11.22
CA LYS A 120 -9.23 5.70 10.98
C LYS A 120 -8.19 5.62 9.87
N ILE A 121 -7.26 4.66 9.96
CA ILE A 121 -6.19 4.47 8.97
C ILE A 121 -6.80 4.23 7.59
N ASN A 122 -7.76 3.30 7.49
CA ASN A 122 -8.43 2.98 6.24
C ASN A 122 -9.11 4.24 5.64
N CYS A 123 -9.87 4.97 6.44
CA CYS A 123 -10.53 6.21 6.01
C CYS A 123 -9.52 7.25 5.49
N LEU A 124 -8.40 7.46 6.19
CA LEU A 124 -7.37 8.41 5.78
C LEU A 124 -6.63 7.99 4.50
N ILE A 125 -6.38 6.68 4.31
CA ILE A 125 -5.82 6.15 3.07
C ILE A 125 -6.77 6.44 1.90
N GLN A 126 -8.04 6.08 2.05
CA GLN A 126 -9.04 6.30 0.99
C GLN A 126 -9.26 7.78 0.69
N ALA A 127 -9.28 8.63 1.72
CA ALA A 127 -9.39 10.08 1.55
C ALA A 127 -8.19 10.64 0.78
N THR A 128 -6.98 10.15 1.08
CA THR A 128 -5.76 10.54 0.34
C THR A 128 -5.83 10.09 -1.12
N PHE A 129 -6.18 8.82 -1.37
CA PHE A 129 -6.31 8.28 -2.73
C PHE A 129 -7.39 8.98 -3.55
N GLY A 130 -8.49 9.36 -2.90
CA GLY A 130 -9.61 10.09 -3.48
C GLY A 130 -9.38 11.60 -3.63
N CYS A 131 -8.20 12.12 -3.23
CA CYS A 131 -7.92 13.56 -3.22
C CYS A 131 -8.93 14.38 -2.41
N LEU A 132 -9.52 13.78 -1.36
CA LEU A 132 -10.53 14.45 -0.55
C LEU A 132 -9.85 15.52 0.32
N PRO A 133 -10.53 16.65 0.61
CA PRO A 133 -9.97 17.69 1.46
C PRO A 133 -9.84 17.18 2.91
N ILE A 134 -8.64 17.29 3.46
CA ILE A 134 -8.32 16.94 4.85
C ILE A 134 -7.78 18.20 5.52
N THR A 135 -8.61 18.86 6.33
CA THR A 135 -8.33 20.18 6.89
C THR A 135 -7.57 20.13 8.22
N GLU A 136 -7.65 19.02 8.96
CA GLU A 136 -7.02 18.90 10.28
C GLU A 136 -5.51 18.64 10.18
N PRO A 137 -4.65 19.49 10.78
CA PRO A 137 -3.21 19.29 10.76
C PRO A 137 -2.75 17.97 11.39
N THR A 138 -3.47 17.47 12.40
CA THR A 138 -3.15 16.19 13.05
C THR A 138 -3.25 15.00 12.09
N PHE A 139 -4.19 15.05 11.13
CA PHE A 139 -4.30 14.01 10.11
C PHE A 139 -3.13 14.03 9.14
N ASN A 140 -2.56 15.19 8.82
CA ASN A 140 -1.39 15.26 7.93
C ASN A 140 -0.17 14.52 8.52
N GLN A 141 0.02 14.60 9.85
CA GLN A 141 1.07 13.84 10.53
C GLN A 141 0.80 12.33 10.48
N ASP A 142 -0.45 11.92 10.73
CA ASP A 142 -0.83 10.50 10.66
C ASP A 142 -0.71 9.95 9.24
N ILE A 143 -1.15 10.69 8.21
CA ILE A 143 -0.99 10.34 6.80
C ILE A 143 0.48 10.17 6.43
N ALA A 144 1.35 11.08 6.87
CA ALA A 144 2.78 10.95 6.62
C ALA A 144 3.36 9.64 7.18
N LYS A 145 2.94 9.23 8.40
CA LYS A 145 3.31 7.94 9.00
C LYS A 145 2.71 6.76 8.25
N ILE A 146 1.42 6.82 7.92
CA ILE A 146 0.69 5.78 7.18
C ILE A 146 1.39 5.48 5.86
N PHE A 147 1.73 6.50 5.08
CA PHE A 147 2.35 6.29 3.78
C PHE A 147 3.82 5.87 3.87
N ARG A 148 4.56 6.30 4.89
CA ARG A 148 5.94 5.87 5.11
C ARG A 148 6.01 4.35 5.33
N SER A 149 5.19 3.82 6.23
CA SER A 149 5.16 2.37 6.49
C SER A 149 4.34 1.61 5.45
N GLY A 150 3.23 2.18 4.99
CA GLY A 150 2.31 1.54 4.05
C GLY A 150 2.91 1.19 2.70
N ILE A 151 3.85 2.01 2.18
CA ILE A 151 4.59 1.66 0.97
C ILE A 151 5.38 0.35 1.15
N ARG A 152 6.12 0.21 2.26
CA ARG A 152 6.85 -1.04 2.56
C ARG A 152 5.92 -2.22 2.82
N VAL A 153 4.84 -2.02 3.58
CA VAL A 153 3.85 -3.06 3.90
C VAL A 153 3.22 -3.61 2.62
N THR A 154 2.77 -2.73 1.72
CA THR A 154 2.11 -3.14 0.47
C THR A 154 3.06 -3.76 -0.55
N GLN A 155 4.32 -3.31 -0.62
CA GLN A 155 5.36 -3.96 -1.43
C GLN A 155 5.66 -5.37 -0.92
N CYS A 156 5.84 -5.53 0.40
CA CYS A 156 6.05 -6.84 0.99
C CYS A 156 4.84 -7.76 0.79
N LEU A 157 3.61 -7.25 0.87
CA LEU A 157 2.39 -8.02 0.61
C LEU A 157 2.36 -8.55 -0.83
N ALA A 158 2.68 -7.71 -1.81
CA ALA A 158 2.73 -8.12 -3.22
C ALA A 158 3.82 -9.18 -3.47
N GLU A 159 5.01 -9.02 -2.88
CA GLU A 159 6.07 -10.03 -2.99
C GLU A 159 5.72 -11.32 -2.23
N TYR A 160 5.08 -11.22 -1.07
CA TYR A 160 4.61 -12.37 -0.30
C TYR A 160 3.64 -13.22 -1.11
N LEU A 161 2.64 -12.58 -1.75
CA LEU A 161 1.65 -13.26 -2.61
C LEU A 161 2.22 -13.77 -3.94
N ARG A 162 3.42 -13.34 -4.33
CA ARG A 162 4.13 -13.91 -5.48
C ARG A 162 4.71 -15.29 -5.15
N PHE A 163 5.15 -15.51 -3.92
CA PHE A 163 5.67 -16.79 -3.45
C PHE A 163 4.56 -17.72 -2.95
N ASP A 164 3.55 -17.16 -2.30
CA ASP A 164 2.38 -17.87 -1.78
C ASP A 164 1.35 -17.99 -2.93
N THR A 165 1.32 -19.14 -3.63
CA THR A 165 0.56 -19.43 -4.88
C THR A 165 -0.97 -19.39 -4.72
N LYS A 166 -1.51 -18.52 -3.88
CA LYS A 166 -2.92 -18.42 -3.48
C LYS A 166 -3.84 -17.95 -4.58
N GLY A 167 -3.35 -17.21 -5.57
CA GLY A 167 -4.12 -16.86 -6.77
C GLY A 167 -3.68 -15.57 -7.45
N PHE A 168 -3.91 -15.49 -8.76
CA PHE A 168 -3.59 -14.31 -9.57
C PHE A 168 -4.40 -13.07 -9.15
N SER A 169 -5.68 -13.25 -8.79
CA SER A 169 -6.59 -12.14 -8.44
C SER A 169 -6.08 -11.34 -7.24
N VAL A 170 -5.75 -12.00 -6.13
CA VAL A 170 -5.23 -11.32 -4.94
C VAL A 170 -3.88 -10.66 -5.20
N LEU A 171 -2.99 -11.30 -5.98
CA LEU A 171 -1.70 -10.73 -6.37
C LEU A 171 -1.89 -9.45 -7.19
N TYR A 172 -2.79 -9.49 -8.18
CA TYR A 172 -3.15 -8.32 -8.98
C TYR A 172 -3.66 -7.18 -8.08
N ASN A 173 -4.60 -7.45 -7.18
CA ASN A 173 -5.14 -6.44 -6.26
C ASN A 173 -4.06 -5.88 -5.31
N ALA A 174 -3.14 -6.72 -4.83
CA ALA A 174 -2.03 -6.29 -3.98
C ALA A 174 -1.04 -5.39 -4.74
N ILE A 175 -0.72 -5.72 -5.99
CA ILE A 175 0.12 -4.87 -6.86
C ILE A 175 -0.57 -3.53 -7.13
N VAL A 176 -1.86 -3.55 -7.46
CA VAL A 176 -2.67 -2.32 -7.66
C VAL A 176 -2.64 -1.48 -6.39
N LEU A 177 -2.90 -2.07 -5.22
CA LEU A 177 -2.85 -1.36 -3.95
C LEU A 177 -1.47 -0.76 -3.67
N GLY A 178 -0.39 -1.50 -3.91
CA GLY A 178 0.98 -1.00 -3.79
C GLY A 178 1.28 0.19 -4.71
N LYS A 179 0.80 0.14 -5.95
CA LYS A 179 0.86 1.29 -6.89
C LYS A 179 0.07 2.48 -6.35
N CYS A 180 -1.13 2.26 -5.82
CA CYS A 180 -1.94 3.32 -5.20
C CYS A 180 -1.22 3.98 -4.01
N PHE A 181 -0.56 3.20 -3.15
CA PHE A 181 0.24 3.73 -2.04
C PHE A 181 1.41 4.59 -2.52
N LYS A 182 2.12 4.14 -3.57
CA LYS A 182 3.24 4.89 -4.16
C LYS A 182 2.77 6.19 -4.82
N ALA A 183 1.69 6.13 -5.61
CA ALA A 183 1.12 7.28 -6.31
C ALA A 183 0.29 8.21 -5.42
N ARG A 184 -0.15 7.72 -4.25
CA ARG A 184 -1.12 8.38 -3.35
C ARG A 184 -2.43 8.73 -4.05
N LEU A 185 -2.87 7.85 -4.95
CA LEU A 185 -4.05 7.99 -5.79
C LEU A 185 -4.71 6.63 -5.98
N TRP A 186 -6.02 6.62 -6.23
CA TRP A 186 -6.66 5.43 -6.79
C TRP A 186 -6.16 5.12 -8.19
N GLU A 187 -6.19 3.84 -8.56
CA GLU A 187 -5.75 3.32 -9.86
C GLU A 187 -6.53 3.92 -11.04
N ASN A 188 -7.77 4.34 -10.79
CA ASN A 188 -8.67 4.96 -11.76
C ASN A 188 -8.84 6.47 -11.52
N SER A 189 -7.92 7.10 -10.78
CA SER A 189 -8.02 8.53 -10.46
C SER A 189 -7.84 9.40 -11.71
N LYS A 190 -8.70 10.41 -11.87
CA LYS A 190 -8.55 11.46 -12.89
C LYS A 190 -7.44 12.46 -12.56
N HIS A 191 -6.96 12.46 -11.31
CA HIS A 191 -5.95 13.39 -10.81
C HIS A 191 -4.50 12.92 -11.06
N VAL A 192 -4.23 12.28 -12.21
CA VAL A 192 -2.91 11.70 -12.52
C VAL A 192 -1.78 12.73 -12.44
N SER A 193 -2.09 13.99 -12.75
CA SER A 193 -1.16 15.12 -12.70
C SER A 193 -0.57 15.35 -11.31
N ARG A 194 -1.21 14.89 -10.22
CA ARG A 194 -0.65 14.96 -8.85
C ARG A 194 0.64 14.17 -8.65
N GLN A 195 0.96 13.25 -9.56
CA GLN A 195 2.22 12.50 -9.51
C GLN A 195 3.41 13.32 -10.05
N LEU A 196 3.14 14.46 -10.70
CA LEU A 196 4.16 15.36 -11.21
C LEU A 196 4.60 16.35 -10.14
N ASP A 197 5.87 16.74 -10.20
CA ASP A 197 6.45 17.66 -9.22
C ASP A 197 5.69 19.01 -9.23
N LYS A 198 5.52 19.58 -8.04
CA LYS A 198 4.83 20.86 -7.79
C LYS A 198 3.34 20.90 -8.16
N ILE A 199 2.71 19.78 -8.53
CA ILE A 199 1.26 19.72 -8.79
C ILE A 199 0.51 19.28 -7.53
N GLY A 200 -0.05 20.26 -6.82
CA GLY A 200 -0.99 20.03 -5.71
C GLY A 200 -2.41 19.67 -6.19
N VAL A 201 -3.30 19.36 -5.24
CA VAL A 201 -4.71 19.03 -5.52
C VAL A 201 -5.42 20.14 -6.30
N THR A 202 -5.18 21.41 -5.95
CA THR A 202 -5.81 22.56 -6.62
C THR A 202 -5.48 22.62 -8.11
N LEU A 203 -4.20 22.53 -8.47
CA LEU A 203 -3.77 22.54 -9.88
C LEU A 203 -4.27 21.29 -10.61
N SER A 204 -4.28 20.14 -9.94
CA SER A 204 -4.83 18.91 -10.52
C SER A 204 -6.33 19.02 -10.79
N THR A 205 -7.11 19.68 -9.93
CA THR A 205 -8.53 19.95 -10.18
C THR A 205 -8.73 20.83 -11.41
N VAL A 206 -7.87 21.84 -11.63
CA VAL A 206 -7.92 22.66 -12.85
C VAL A 206 -7.67 21.79 -14.09
N PHE A 207 -6.68 20.89 -14.06
CA PHE A 207 -6.47 19.93 -15.15
C PHE A 207 -7.70 19.05 -15.42
N VAL A 208 -8.28 18.47 -14.37
CA VAL A 208 -9.46 17.61 -14.50
C VAL A 208 -10.64 18.38 -15.09
N ASN A 209 -10.85 19.63 -14.66
CA ASN A 209 -11.91 20.50 -15.20
C ASN A 209 -11.67 20.88 -16.67
N ALA A 210 -10.40 20.97 -17.09
CA ALA A 210 -10.01 21.17 -18.48
C ALA A 210 -10.04 19.87 -19.31
N GLY A 211 -10.45 18.73 -18.74
CA GLY A 211 -10.49 17.43 -19.43
C GLY A 211 -9.15 16.71 -19.52
N ILE A 212 -8.07 17.27 -18.95
CA ILE A 212 -6.72 16.70 -18.95
C ILE A 212 -6.61 15.71 -17.77
N THR A 213 -7.07 14.48 -17.99
CA THR A 213 -7.20 13.44 -16.95
C THR A 213 -6.22 12.26 -17.10
N SER A 214 -5.37 12.24 -18.13
CA SER A 214 -4.37 11.20 -18.37
C SER A 214 -2.99 11.83 -18.66
N PHE A 215 -1.92 11.06 -18.48
CA PHE A 215 -0.58 11.51 -18.88
C PHE A 215 -0.48 11.68 -20.40
N GLU A 216 -1.16 10.84 -21.16
CA GLU A 216 -1.24 10.95 -22.62
C GLU A 216 -1.87 12.28 -23.05
N SER A 217 -3.04 12.64 -22.49
CA SER A 217 -3.69 13.91 -22.84
C SER A 217 -2.82 15.11 -22.44
N LEU A 218 -2.15 15.04 -21.29
CA LEU A 218 -1.21 16.07 -20.85
C LEU A 218 -0.01 16.20 -21.79
N ALA A 219 0.60 15.08 -22.21
CA ALA A 219 1.76 15.07 -23.10
C ALA A 219 1.45 15.62 -24.50
N ASN A 220 0.20 15.46 -24.95
CA ASN A 220 -0.30 15.92 -26.24
C ASN A 220 -0.87 17.34 -26.21
N THR A 221 -0.98 17.98 -25.04
CA THR A 221 -1.47 19.36 -24.92
C THR A 221 -0.34 20.37 -25.19
N ASN A 222 -0.66 21.49 -25.84
CA ASN A 222 0.32 22.54 -26.10
C ASN A 222 0.86 23.14 -24.77
N PRO A 223 2.20 23.24 -24.57
CA PRO A 223 2.79 23.86 -23.38
C PRO A 223 2.22 25.24 -23.00
N ARG A 224 1.93 26.09 -23.98
CA ARG A 224 1.37 27.44 -23.75
C ARG A 224 -0.08 27.39 -23.28
N GLU A 225 -0.83 26.39 -23.72
CA GLU A 225 -2.20 26.15 -23.26
C GLU A 225 -2.20 25.66 -21.81
N LEU A 226 -1.29 24.75 -21.44
CA LEU A 226 -1.12 24.30 -20.06
C LEU A 226 -0.78 25.48 -19.12
N GLU A 227 0.10 26.37 -19.57
CA GLU A 227 0.46 27.60 -18.85
C GLU A 227 -0.75 28.53 -18.64
N LEU A 228 -1.55 28.72 -19.68
CA LEU A 228 -2.78 29.52 -19.62
C LEU A 228 -3.80 28.91 -18.66
N ILE A 229 -4.09 27.61 -18.79
CA ILE A 229 -5.06 26.89 -17.95
C ILE A 229 -4.66 26.97 -16.47
N LEU A 230 -3.37 26.81 -16.17
CA LEU A 230 -2.87 26.79 -14.79
C LEU A 230 -2.53 28.17 -14.24
N ASN A 231 -2.65 29.23 -15.04
CA ASN A 231 -2.20 30.58 -14.72
C ASN A 231 -0.72 30.59 -14.26
N ARG A 232 0.16 29.98 -15.07
CA ARG A 232 1.61 29.90 -14.83
C ARG A 232 2.37 30.52 -15.99
N ASN A 233 3.57 31.01 -15.69
CA ASN A 233 4.45 31.59 -16.70
C ASN A 233 5.32 30.52 -17.37
N PRO A 234 5.74 30.75 -18.62
CA PRO A 234 6.79 29.95 -19.26
C PRO A 234 8.06 29.89 -18.42
N PRO A 235 8.80 28.77 -18.43
CA PRO A 235 8.61 27.57 -19.25
C PRO A 235 7.83 26.43 -18.54
N PHE A 236 6.91 26.75 -17.62
CA PHE A 236 6.25 25.75 -16.77
C PHE A 236 5.58 24.61 -17.55
N GLY A 237 4.83 24.93 -18.61
CA GLY A 237 4.15 23.92 -19.41
C GLY A 237 5.12 23.04 -20.19
N SER A 238 6.25 23.61 -20.63
CA SER A 238 7.28 22.86 -21.37
C SER A 238 7.96 21.85 -20.46
N ILE A 239 8.31 22.26 -19.23
CA ILE A 239 8.87 21.38 -18.20
C ILE A 239 7.89 20.25 -17.86
N LEU A 240 6.59 20.56 -17.78
CA LEU A 240 5.58 19.57 -17.43
C LEU A 240 5.41 18.49 -18.52
N VAL A 241 5.30 18.90 -19.78
CA VAL A 241 5.22 17.98 -20.92
C VAL A 241 6.48 17.13 -21.00
N ASP A 242 7.65 17.74 -20.84
CA ASP A 242 8.93 17.03 -20.84
C ASP A 242 9.00 15.99 -19.71
N SER A 243 8.55 16.35 -18.49
CA SER A 243 8.49 15.42 -17.35
C SER A 243 7.62 14.20 -17.64
N VAL A 244 6.51 14.37 -18.35
CA VAL A 244 5.62 13.27 -18.72
C VAL A 244 6.22 12.39 -19.82
N LYS A 245 6.95 12.97 -20.78
CA LYS A 245 7.63 12.20 -21.84
C LYS A 245 8.73 11.29 -21.31
N HIS A 246 9.33 11.63 -20.17
CA HIS A 246 10.33 10.79 -19.50
C HIS A 246 9.72 9.61 -18.73
N LEU A 247 8.39 9.52 -18.62
CA LEU A 247 7.75 8.37 -17.99
C LEU A 247 7.94 7.12 -18.87
N PRO A 248 8.23 5.95 -18.27
CA PRO A 248 8.38 4.71 -19.03
C PRO A 248 7.11 4.36 -19.82
N GLN A 249 7.27 4.12 -21.11
CA GLN A 249 6.26 3.58 -22.01
C GLN A 249 6.65 2.16 -22.38
N TYR A 250 5.71 1.23 -22.21
CA TYR A 250 5.95 -0.18 -22.47
C TYR A 250 5.00 -0.65 -23.57
N GLU A 251 5.54 -1.38 -24.52
CA GLU A 251 4.80 -2.16 -25.51
C GLU A 251 5.05 -3.64 -25.22
N ILE A 252 3.99 -4.45 -25.26
CA ILE A 252 4.08 -5.88 -24.96
C ILE A 252 3.62 -6.63 -26.21
N GLU A 253 4.55 -7.35 -26.82
CA GLU A 253 4.28 -8.32 -27.85
C GLU A 253 4.37 -9.73 -27.25
N ALA A 254 3.39 -10.57 -27.56
CA ALA A 254 3.35 -11.94 -27.10
C ALA A 254 3.13 -12.88 -28.29
N GLU A 255 4.09 -13.76 -28.52
CA GLU A 255 4.02 -14.79 -29.54
C GLU A 255 3.94 -16.17 -28.89
N GLN A 256 2.94 -16.97 -29.28
CA GLN A 256 2.85 -18.36 -28.85
C GLN A 256 3.74 -19.22 -29.74
N VAL A 257 4.94 -19.55 -29.26
CA VAL A 257 5.88 -20.41 -29.99
C VAL A 257 5.46 -21.89 -29.84
N SER A 258 4.60 -22.36 -30.75
CA SER A 258 4.15 -23.75 -30.94
C SER A 258 3.47 -24.46 -29.74
N ARG A 259 2.36 -25.17 -29.99
CA ARG A 259 1.75 -26.06 -29.00
C ARG A 259 2.68 -27.25 -28.77
N PHE A 260 3.33 -27.34 -27.61
CA PHE A 260 3.72 -28.66 -27.12
C PHE A 260 2.42 -29.46 -27.01
N LEU A 261 2.24 -30.42 -27.92
CA LEU A 261 1.27 -31.50 -27.77
C LEU A 261 1.69 -32.23 -26.49
N CYS A 262 1.08 -31.86 -25.35
CA CYS A 262 0.96 -32.81 -24.25
C CYS A 262 0.08 -33.96 -24.77
N SER A 263 0.72 -34.89 -25.49
CA SER A 263 0.20 -36.23 -25.67
C SER A 263 0.18 -36.85 -24.28
N VAL A 264 -0.99 -36.77 -23.65
CA VAL A 264 -1.34 -37.65 -22.55
C VAL A 264 -1.30 -39.06 -23.12
N ILE A 265 -0.26 -39.81 -22.75
CA ILE A 265 -0.24 -41.27 -22.78
C ILE A 265 -0.29 -41.71 -21.32
#